data_AF-A0A2K3MFX1-F1
#
_entry.id   AF-A0A2K3MFX1-F1
#
_cell.length_a   1.000
_cell.length_b   1.000
_cell.length_c   1.000
_cell.angle_alpha   90.00
_cell.angle_beta   90.00
_cell.angle_gamma   90.00
#
_symmetry.space_group_name_H-M   'P 1'
#
loop_
_entity.id
_entity.type
_entity.pdbx_description
1 polymer ?
#
loop_
_entity_poly.entity_id
_entity_poly.type
_entity_poly.pdbx_seq_one_letter_code
_entity_poly.pdbx_strand_id
1 'polypeptide(L)'
;MSSSNKKSSASSYSKYEVRQRNPNPKSCVLLVIDMQNYFSSMSAPILDNINTTITLCRRASIPVIFTRHSHNSSSSDHGMLQEWWFGDLIIDGTVEAELMTALDRKGE
;
A
#
# COMPACT_ATOMS: atom_id res chain seq x y z
N MET A 1 -18.83 46.32 20.11
CA MET A 1 -17.60 46.09 19.32
C MET A 1 -17.57 44.61 18.98
N SER A 2 -17.84 44.24 17.72
CA SER A 2 -17.85 42.84 17.30
C SER A 2 -16.52 42.52 16.63
N SER A 3 -15.68 41.75 17.32
CA SER A 3 -14.39 41.30 16.78
C SER A 3 -14.63 40.14 15.82
N SER A 4 -14.64 40.43 14.53
CA SER A 4 -14.66 39.44 13.46
C SER A 4 -13.33 38.67 13.44
N ASN A 5 -13.38 37.42 13.87
CA ASN A 5 -12.25 36.49 13.86
C ASN A 5 -11.94 36.08 12.41
N LYS A 6 -10.92 36.68 11.79
CA LYS A 6 -10.42 36.25 10.47
C LYS A 6 -9.77 34.88 10.62
N LYS A 7 -10.45 33.81 10.17
CA LYS A 7 -9.81 32.52 9.93
C LYS A 7 -8.68 32.74 8.92
N SER A 8 -7.43 32.48 9.33
CA SER A 8 -6.30 32.46 8.41
C SER A 8 -6.55 31.33 7.40
N SER A 9 -6.65 31.68 6.12
CA SER A 9 -6.64 30.67 5.06
C SER A 9 -5.24 30.06 5.03
N ALA A 10 -5.14 28.75 5.27
CA ALA A 10 -3.87 28.04 5.08
C ALA A 10 -3.32 28.30 3.67
N SER A 11 -2.00 28.42 3.56
CA SER A 11 -1.32 28.64 2.27
C SER A 11 -1.64 27.49 1.30
N SER A 12 -1.94 27.80 0.04
CA SER A 12 -2.21 26.79 -1.00
C SER A 12 -0.95 25.96 -1.28
N TYR A 13 -1.10 24.64 -1.31
CA TYR A 13 -0.03 23.70 -1.67
C TYR A 13 0.16 23.53 -3.19
N SER A 14 -0.66 24.21 -4.02
CA SER A 14 -0.67 24.03 -5.48
C SER A 14 0.70 24.21 -6.14
N LYS A 15 1.59 25.05 -5.59
CA LYS A 15 2.96 25.21 -6.11
C LYS A 15 3.83 23.94 -6.04
N TYR A 16 3.44 22.96 -5.21
CA TYR A 16 4.13 21.68 -5.06
C TYR A 16 3.47 20.54 -5.85
N GLU A 17 2.28 20.78 -6.44
CA GLU A 17 1.54 19.79 -7.24
C GLU A 17 2.08 19.68 -8.67
N VAL A 18 3.38 19.44 -8.80
CA VAL A 18 4.08 19.43 -10.09
C VAL A 18 4.00 18.08 -10.83
N ARG A 19 3.41 17.05 -10.21
CA ARG A 19 3.32 15.69 -10.79
C ARG A 19 1.91 15.39 -11.27
N GLN A 20 1.76 15.24 -12.59
CA GLN A 20 0.53 14.77 -13.21
C GLN A 20 0.44 13.24 -13.12
N ARG A 21 -0.73 12.69 -12.77
CA ARG A 21 -0.96 11.24 -12.58
C ARG A 21 -1.20 10.49 -13.90
N ASN A 22 -0.30 10.66 -14.86
CA ASN A 22 -0.39 10.03 -16.18
C ASN A 22 0.78 9.06 -16.40
N PRO A 23 0.78 7.86 -15.79
CA PRO A 23 1.86 6.90 -15.97
C PRO A 23 1.91 6.43 -17.43
N ASN A 24 3.12 6.32 -18.00
CA ASN A 24 3.33 5.72 -19.32
C ASN A 24 3.32 4.19 -19.18
N PRO A 25 2.34 3.46 -19.78
CA PRO A 25 2.25 2.00 -19.67
C PRO A 25 3.51 1.26 -20.10
N LYS A 26 4.30 1.83 -21.01
CA LYS A 26 5.55 1.22 -21.52
C LYS A 26 6.73 1.31 -20.57
N SER A 27 6.64 2.13 -19.52
CA SER A 27 7.75 2.43 -18.61
C SER A 27 7.28 2.57 -17.17
N CYS A 28 6.22 1.87 -16.79
CA CYS A 28 5.71 1.86 -15.42
C CYS A 28 5.45 0.43 -14.95
N VAL A 29 5.22 0.31 -13.65
CA VAL A 29 4.87 -0.93 -12.94
C VAL A 29 3.81 -0.57 -11.90
N LEU A 30 2.90 -1.49 -11.63
CA LEU A 30 2.06 -1.44 -10.44
C LEU A 30 2.73 -2.22 -9.32
N LEU A 31 3.07 -1.54 -8.22
CA LEU A 31 3.54 -2.18 -6.99
C LEU A 31 2.36 -2.28 -6.01
N VAL A 32 1.94 -3.49 -5.69
CA VAL A 32 0.88 -3.77 -4.71
C VAL A 32 1.57 -4.11 -3.39
N ILE A 33 1.53 -3.16 -2.46
CA ILE A 33 2.33 -3.22 -1.25
C ILE A 33 1.52 -3.91 -0.14
N ASP A 34 2.06 -5.02 0.35
CA ASP A 34 1.70 -5.68 1.62
C ASP A 34 0.18 -5.89 1.82
N MET A 35 -0.52 -6.30 0.76
CA MET A 35 -1.93 -6.71 0.81
C MET A 35 -2.07 -8.13 1.42
N GLN A 36 -1.52 -8.32 2.61
CA GLN A 36 -1.46 -9.56 3.38
C GLN A 36 -2.64 -9.69 4.36
N ASN A 37 -2.91 -10.91 4.82
CA ASN A 37 -4.01 -11.17 5.76
C ASN A 37 -3.86 -10.39 7.07
N TYR A 38 -2.62 -10.18 7.53
CA TYR A 38 -2.32 -9.35 8.70
C TYR A 38 -2.96 -7.94 8.60
N PHE A 39 -2.88 -7.32 7.42
CA PHE A 39 -3.40 -5.97 7.18
C PHE A 39 -4.87 -5.93 6.73
N SER A 40 -5.56 -7.08 6.70
CA SER A 40 -6.89 -7.22 6.11
C SER A 40 -7.94 -6.24 6.65
N SER A 41 -7.93 -5.96 7.95
CA SER A 41 -8.86 -5.02 8.58
C SER A 41 -8.72 -3.59 8.03
N MET A 42 -7.52 -3.19 7.63
CA MET A 42 -7.21 -1.89 7.04
C MET A 42 -7.37 -1.88 5.53
N SER A 43 -7.04 -2.98 4.85
CA SER A 43 -6.98 -3.05 3.39
C SER A 43 -8.28 -3.51 2.73
N ALA A 44 -9.15 -4.24 3.44
CA ALA A 44 -10.43 -4.70 2.91
C ALA A 44 -11.30 -3.58 2.29
N PRO A 45 -11.42 -2.38 2.89
CA PRO A 45 -12.22 -1.29 2.31
C PRO A 45 -11.75 -0.78 0.94
N ILE A 46 -10.49 -1.03 0.56
CA ILE A 46 -9.92 -0.60 -0.71
C ILE A 46 -9.68 -1.74 -1.70
N LEU A 47 -9.96 -2.98 -1.31
CA LEU A 47 -9.61 -4.18 -2.07
C LEU A 47 -10.18 -4.16 -3.50
N ASP A 48 -11.44 -3.76 -3.66
CA ASP A 48 -12.09 -3.71 -4.99
C ASP A 48 -11.40 -2.72 -5.94
N ASN A 49 -10.94 -1.57 -5.40
CA ASN A 49 -10.20 -0.58 -6.18
C ASN A 49 -8.81 -1.10 -6.55
N ILE A 50 -8.16 -1.83 -5.65
CA ILE A 50 -6.86 -2.48 -5.92
C ILE A 50 -7.02 -3.53 -7.02
N ASN A 51 -8.01 -4.43 -6.93
CA ASN A 51 -8.27 -5.46 -7.95
C ASN A 51 -8.63 -4.83 -9.31
N THR A 52 -9.43 -3.78 -9.32
CA THR A 52 -9.73 -3.02 -10.55
C THR A 52 -8.45 -2.45 -11.16
N THR A 53 -7.57 -1.87 -10.35
CA THR A 53 -6.30 -1.31 -10.80
C THR A 53 -5.35 -2.39 -11.34
N ILE A 54 -5.26 -3.54 -10.67
CA ILE A 54 -4.49 -4.70 -11.11
C ILE A 54 -4.98 -5.15 -12.50
N THR A 55 -6.30 -5.31 -12.66
CA THR A 55 -6.91 -5.70 -13.94
C THR A 55 -6.59 -4.69 -15.04
N LEU A 56 -6.74 -3.39 -14.78
CA LEU A 56 -6.41 -2.34 -15.74
C LEU A 56 -4.94 -2.36 -16.15
N CYS A 57 -4.03 -2.53 -15.20
CA CYS A 57 -2.60 -2.63 -15.46
C CYS A 57 -2.26 -3.85 -16.31
N ARG A 58 -2.77 -5.04 -15.96
CA ARG A 58 -2.54 -6.27 -16.76
C ARG A 58 -3.05 -6.12 -18.19
N ARG A 59 -4.27 -5.58 -18.37
CA ARG A 59 -4.83 -5.31 -19.70
C ARG A 59 -4.00 -4.32 -20.53
N ALA A 60 -3.31 -3.40 -19.87
CA ALA A 60 -2.39 -2.46 -20.49
C ALA A 60 -0.95 -3.01 -20.64
N SER A 61 -0.71 -4.29 -20.36
CA SER A 61 0.62 -4.91 -20.33
C SER A 61 1.60 -4.25 -19.34
N ILE A 62 1.08 -3.61 -18.30
CA ILE A 62 1.87 -3.06 -17.20
C ILE A 62 2.17 -4.20 -16.22
N PRO A 63 3.44 -4.46 -15.87
CA PRO A 63 3.79 -5.46 -14.87
C PRO A 63 3.14 -5.14 -13.51
N VAL A 64 2.69 -6.19 -12.82
CA VAL A 64 2.15 -6.09 -11.46
C VAL A 64 3.05 -6.88 -10.52
N ILE A 65 3.65 -6.21 -9.55
CA ILE A 65 4.55 -6.80 -8.56
C ILE A 65 3.91 -6.69 -7.19
N PHE A 66 3.93 -7.77 -6.43
CA PHE A 66 3.41 -7.83 -5.07
C PHE A 66 4.58 -7.89 -4.10
N THR A 67 4.47 -7.18 -2.99
CA THR A 67 5.38 -7.36 -1.84
C THR A 67 4.67 -8.10 -0.73
N ARG A 68 5.48 -8.78 0.08
CA ARG A 68 5.10 -9.33 1.37
C ARG A 68 6.13 -8.88 2.38
N HIS A 69 5.67 -8.30 3.48
CA HIS A 69 6.47 -8.10 4.66
C HIS A 69 6.40 -9.33 5.55
N SER A 70 7.55 -9.94 5.83
CA SER A 70 7.64 -11.06 6.77
C SER A 70 9.05 -11.21 7.31
N HIS A 71 9.14 -11.74 8.52
CA HIS A 71 10.36 -12.05 9.25
C HIS A 71 10.58 -13.55 9.34
N ASN A 72 11.84 -13.98 9.37
CA ASN A 72 12.16 -15.37 9.62
C ASN A 72 11.89 -15.75 11.08
N SER A 73 11.55 -17.01 11.33
CA SER A 73 11.23 -17.47 12.68
C SER A 73 12.43 -17.50 13.64
N SER A 74 13.66 -17.35 13.13
CA SER A 74 14.90 -17.46 13.92
C SER A 74 15.35 -16.16 14.59
N SER A 75 14.50 -15.13 14.62
CA SER A 75 14.77 -13.78 15.19
C SER A 75 15.90 -12.98 14.55
N SER A 76 16.59 -13.54 13.56
CA SER A 76 17.81 -12.98 12.99
C SER A 76 17.59 -11.74 12.11
N ASP A 77 16.35 -11.47 11.68
CA ASP A 77 16.00 -10.33 10.82
C ASP A 77 14.96 -9.36 11.44
N HIS A 78 14.61 -9.53 12.72
CA HIS A 78 13.57 -8.75 13.37
C HIS A 78 13.91 -7.24 13.47
N GLY A 79 15.20 -6.92 13.70
CA GLY A 79 15.74 -5.56 13.69
C GLY A 79 14.95 -4.57 14.56
N MET A 80 14.96 -3.30 14.15
CA MET A 80 14.25 -2.23 14.87
C MET A 80 12.73 -2.32 14.79
N LEU A 81 12.19 -3.05 13.81
CA LEU A 81 10.74 -3.20 13.66
C LEU A 81 10.15 -3.93 14.87
N GLN A 82 10.86 -4.91 15.44
CA GLN A 82 10.43 -5.53 16.69
C GLN A 82 10.26 -4.53 17.83
N GLU A 83 11.13 -3.53 17.94
CA GLU A 83 11.01 -2.52 18.98
C GLU A 83 9.86 -1.55 18.69
N TRP A 84 9.81 -1.00 17.48
CA TRP A 84 8.81 0.02 17.11
C TRP A 84 7.38 -0.52 17.04
N TRP A 85 7.24 -1.81 16.81
CA TRP A 85 5.96 -2.51 16.76
C TRP A 85 5.73 -3.42 17.98
N PHE A 86 6.46 -3.22 19.08
CA PHE A 86 6.23 -3.92 20.36
C PHE A 86 6.24 -5.46 20.28
N GLY A 87 7.06 -6.00 19.38
CA GLY A 87 7.15 -7.44 19.11
C GLY A 87 6.08 -7.98 18.18
N ASP A 88 5.19 -7.15 17.65
CA ASP A 88 4.18 -7.52 16.67
C ASP A 88 4.84 -7.65 15.29
N LEU A 89 5.17 -8.90 14.94
CA LEU A 89 5.91 -9.25 13.74
C LEU A 89 5.11 -10.24 12.90
N ILE A 90 5.13 -10.03 11.59
CA ILE A 90 4.56 -10.96 10.63
C ILE A 90 5.61 -12.03 10.35
N ILE A 91 5.37 -13.29 10.73
CA ILE A 91 6.35 -14.37 10.58
C ILE A 91 6.12 -15.12 9.28
N ASP A 92 7.17 -15.39 8.52
CA ASP A 92 7.06 -16.13 7.26
C ASP A 92 6.53 -17.56 7.49
N GLY A 93 5.72 -18.03 6.54
CA GLY A 93 5.02 -19.31 6.65
C GLY A 93 3.74 -19.31 7.49
N THR A 94 3.37 -18.19 8.13
CA THR A 94 2.07 -18.06 8.80
C THR A 94 0.98 -17.53 7.85
N VAL A 95 -0.29 -17.69 8.24
CA VAL A 95 -1.43 -17.21 7.42
C VAL A 95 -1.42 -15.68 7.31
N GLU A 96 -0.98 -15.01 8.36
CA GLU A 96 -0.86 -13.55 8.43
C GLU A 96 0.10 -13.01 7.36
N ALA A 97 1.17 -13.75 7.07
CA ALA A 97 2.17 -13.41 6.05
C ALA A 97 1.70 -13.63 4.61
N GLU A 98 0.64 -14.42 4.40
CA GLU A 98 0.12 -14.67 3.07
C GLU A 98 -0.66 -13.47 2.53
N LEU A 99 -0.59 -13.27 1.21
CA LEU A 99 -1.45 -12.32 0.52
C LEU A 99 -2.92 -12.70 0.72
N MET A 100 -3.80 -11.70 0.81
CA MET A 100 -5.23 -11.93 0.95
C MET A 100 -5.78 -12.80 -0.18
N THR A 101 -6.60 -13.80 0.14
CA THR A 101 -7.15 -14.73 -0.86
C THR A 101 -7.98 -14.02 -1.94
N ALA A 102 -8.66 -12.93 -1.56
CA ALA A 102 -9.49 -12.13 -2.46
C ALA A 102 -8.70 -11.12 -3.32
N LEU A 103 -7.37 -11.03 -3.15
CA LEU A 103 -6.51 -10.22 -4.01
C LEU A 103 -6.31 -10.92 -5.36
N ASP A 104 -6.45 -10.17 -6.45
CA ASP A 104 -6.27 -10.67 -7.81
C ASP A 104 -4.79 -10.94 -8.13
N ARG A 105 -4.25 -12.04 -7.59
CA ARG A 105 -2.85 -12.43 -7.69
C ARG A 105 -2.51 -13.30 -8.89
N LYS A 106 -3.51 -13.87 -9.58
CA LYS A 106 -3.27 -14.76 -10.72
C LYS A 106 -3.05 -13.93 -11.98
N GLY A 107 -1.86 -14.00 -12.56
CA GLY A 107 -1.69 -13.61 -13.96
C GLY A 107 -2.32 -14.68 -14.84
N GLU A 108 -3.24 -14.30 -15.71
CA GLU A 108 -3.46 -15.04 -16.95
C GLU A 108 -2.31 -14.77 -17.92
#